data_AF-A0A386TFS3-F1
#
_entry.id   AF-A0A386TFS3-F1
#
_cell.length_a   1.000
_cell.length_b   1.000
_cell.length_c   1.000
_cell.angle_alpha   90.00
_cell.angle_beta   90.00
_cell.angle_gamma   90.00
#
_symmetry.space_group_name_H-M   'P 1'
#
loop_
_entity.id
_entity.type
_entity.pdbx_description
1 polymer ?
#
loop_
_entity_poly.entity_id
_entity_poly.type
_entity_poly.pdbx_seq_one_letter_code
_entity_poly.pdbx_strand_id
1 'polypeptide(L)'
;MTYQSTAHPAHSVSPFEGLRRAGAGLRRFFAGIGHGIMVGSTAHRRFEQVQGLQAKSDEELSAMGIKRDDIVHHVFKDLYYI
;
A
#
# COMPACT_ATOMS: atom_id res chain seq x y z
N MET A 1 30.96 45.09 33.06
CA MET A 1 30.53 43.75 33.52
C MET A 1 29.03 43.78 33.74
N THR A 2 28.25 43.35 32.76
CA THR A 2 26.80 43.17 32.91
C THR A 2 26.42 41.87 32.20
N TYR A 3 25.66 41.05 32.93
CA TYR A 3 25.54 39.60 32.76
C TYR A 3 24.71 39.23 31.53
N GLN A 4 25.27 38.37 30.67
CA GLN A 4 24.52 37.63 29.65
C GLN A 4 23.62 36.61 30.39
N SER A 5 22.33 36.92 30.51
CA SER A 5 21.33 35.99 31.04
C SER A 5 21.11 34.84 30.06
N THR A 6 21.68 33.67 30.36
CA THR A 6 21.46 32.44 29.61
C THR A 6 20.14 31.80 30.01
N ALA A 7 19.03 32.45 29.68
CA ALA A 7 17.72 31.82 29.75
C ALA A 7 17.64 30.72 28.67
N HIS A 8 17.93 29.47 29.08
CA HIS A 8 17.70 28.28 28.28
C HIS A 8 16.23 28.21 27.86
N PRO A 9 15.91 27.92 26.58
CA PRO A 9 14.53 27.67 26.19
C PRO A 9 14.03 26.41 26.89
N ALA A 10 13.20 26.58 27.91
CA ALA A 10 12.41 25.50 28.47
C ALA A 10 11.40 25.07 27.39
N HIS A 11 11.74 24.04 26.62
CA HIS A 11 10.79 23.38 25.72
C HIS A 11 9.74 22.70 26.58
N SER A 12 8.68 23.43 26.92
CA SER A 12 7.46 22.88 27.50
C SER A 12 6.74 22.11 26.40
N VAL A 13 7.14 20.86 26.19
CA VAL A 13 6.37 19.90 25.41
C VAL A 13 5.01 19.79 26.07
N SER A 14 4.00 20.39 25.43
CA SER A 14 2.65 20.42 25.97
C SER A 14 2.12 18.97 26.02
N PRO A 15 1.51 18.52 27.13
CA PRO A 15 0.96 17.17 27.26
C PRO A 15 -0.01 16.79 26.12
N PHE A 16 -0.66 17.81 25.56
CA PHE A 16 -1.57 17.69 24.42
C PHE A 16 -0.86 17.34 23.10
N GLU A 17 0.37 17.81 22.88
CA GLU A 17 1.18 17.41 21.71
C GLU A 17 1.64 15.97 21.78
N GLY A 18 1.96 15.48 22.99
CA GLY A 18 2.29 14.07 23.22
C GLY A 18 1.12 13.15 22.85
N LEU A 19 -0.10 13.52 23.26
CA LEU A 19 -1.32 12.79 22.94
C LEU A 19 -1.63 12.80 21.43
N ARG A 20 -1.45 13.95 20.76
CA ARG A 20 -1.63 14.06 19.30
C ARG A 20 -0.60 13.24 18.53
N ARG A 21 0.66 13.21 18.98
CA ARG A 21 1.71 12.38 18.39
C ARG A 21 1.45 10.88 18.60
N ALA A 22 0.99 10.48 19.78
CA ALA A 22 0.57 9.10 20.06
C ALA A 22 -0.60 8.67 19.16
N GLY A 23 -1.62 9.52 19.02
CA GLY A 23 -2.74 9.28 18.11
C GLY A 23 -2.32 9.20 16.64
N ALA A 24 -1.40 10.05 16.19
CA ALA A 24 -0.87 10.01 14.83
C ALA A 24 -0.07 8.72 14.55
N GLY A 25 0.71 8.24 15.52
CA GLY A 25 1.44 6.97 15.42
C GLY A 25 0.49 5.77 15.30
N LEU A 26 -0.55 5.72 16.13
CA LEU A 26 -1.55 4.66 16.10
C LEU A 26 -2.31 4.63 14.77
N ARG A 27 -2.72 5.79 14.25
CA ARG A 27 -3.36 5.90 12.92
C ARG A 27 -2.45 5.39 11.81
N ARG A 28 -1.16 5.71 11.84
CA ARG A 28 -0.19 5.29 10.83
C ARG A 28 0.08 3.78 10.87
N PHE A 29 0.11 3.19 12.07
CA PHE A 29 0.21 1.75 12.27
C PHE A 29 -0.97 0.99 11.63
N PHE A 30 -2.21 1.38 11.96
CA PHE A 30 -3.39 0.73 11.38
C PHE A 30 -3.55 0.99 9.88
N ALA A 31 -3.20 2.18 9.40
CA ALA A 31 -3.18 2.47 7.96
C ALA A 31 -2.17 1.59 7.20
N GLY A 32 -0.99 1.33 7.77
CA GLY A 32 0.01 0.43 7.19
C GLY A 32 -0.45 -1.02 7.14
N ILE A 33 -1.14 -1.49 8.19
CA ILE A 33 -1.74 -2.84 8.21
C ILE A 33 -2.86 -2.97 7.18
N GLY A 34 -3.77 -2.00 7.11
CA GLY A 34 -4.84 -1.99 6.11
C GLY A 34 -4.30 -1.95 4.68
N HIS A 35 -3.24 -1.17 4.43
CA HIS A 35 -2.54 -1.15 3.16
C HIS A 35 -1.85 -2.48 2.84
N GLY A 36 -1.19 -3.11 3.82
CA GLY A 36 -0.58 -4.44 3.66
C GLY A 36 -1.59 -5.55 3.37
N ILE A 37 -2.78 -5.50 3.99
CA ILE A 37 -3.89 -6.41 3.71
C ILE A 37 -4.45 -6.18 2.29
N MET A 38 -4.57 -4.93 1.84
CA MET A 38 -4.99 -4.63 0.46
C MET A 38 -3.97 -5.12 -0.58
N VAL A 39 -2.67 -4.84 -0.37
CA VAL A 39 -1.58 -5.28 -1.26
C VAL A 39 -1.43 -6.80 -1.25
N GLY A 40 -1.65 -7.44 -0.10
CA GLY A 40 -1.62 -8.90 0.05
C GLY A 40 -2.92 -9.61 -0.34
N SER A 41 -3.98 -8.87 -0.71
CA SER A 41 -5.24 -9.49 -1.10
C SER A 41 -5.06 -10.29 -2.40
N THR A 42 -5.66 -11.48 -2.46
CA THR A 42 -5.69 -12.32 -3.65
C THR A 42 -6.24 -11.56 -4.87
N ALA A 43 -7.15 -10.61 -4.64
CA ALA A 43 -7.66 -9.71 -5.66
C ALA A 43 -6.57 -8.80 -6.25
N HIS A 44 -5.70 -8.21 -5.42
CA HIS A 44 -4.60 -7.36 -5.89
C HIS A 44 -3.59 -8.14 -6.74
N ARG A 45 -3.21 -9.34 -6.29
CA ARG A 45 -2.29 -10.22 -7.04
C ARG A 45 -2.83 -10.63 -8.41
N ARG A 46 -4.14 -10.90 -8.49
CA ARG A 46 -4.80 -11.22 -9.77
C ARG A 46 -4.93 -10.00 -10.68
N PHE A 47 -5.17 -8.83 -10.11
CA PHE A 47 -5.18 -7.58 -10.85
C PHE A 47 -3.80 -7.29 -11.47
N GLU A 48 -2.71 -7.51 -10.71
CA GLU A 48 -1.35 -7.44 -11.25
C GLU A 48 -1.11 -8.47 -12.37
N GLN A 49 -1.60 -9.71 -12.22
CA GLN A 49 -1.52 -10.73 -13.28
C GLN A 49 -2.26 -10.30 -14.56
N VAL A 50 -3.48 -9.76 -14.44
CA VAL A 50 -4.22 -9.25 -15.59
C VAL A 50 -3.44 -8.12 -16.27
N GLN A 51 -2.93 -7.15 -15.50
CA GLN A 51 -2.12 -6.06 -16.07
C GLN A 51 -0.84 -6.58 -16.76
N GLY A 52 -0.16 -7.55 -16.15
CA GLY A 52 1.04 -8.17 -16.73
C GLY A 52 0.74 -8.90 -18.04
N LEU A 53 -0.41 -9.55 -18.16
CA LEU A 53 -0.85 -10.18 -19.42
C LEU A 53 -1.34 -9.15 -20.44
N GLN A 54 -2.03 -8.09 -20.02
CA GLN A 54 -2.48 -7.01 -20.91
C GLN A 54 -1.31 -6.20 -21.50
N ALA A 55 -0.18 -6.14 -20.80
CA ALA A 55 1.04 -5.48 -21.25
C ALA A 55 1.84 -6.29 -22.30
N LYS A 56 1.49 -7.56 -22.56
CA LYS A 56 2.14 -8.41 -23.57
C LYS A 56 1.61 -8.11 -24.97
N SER A 57 2.40 -8.42 -25.99
CA SER A 57 1.94 -8.33 -27.38
C SER A 57 1.00 -9.49 -27.73
N ASP A 58 0.21 -9.34 -28.80
CA ASP A 58 -0.72 -10.38 -29.24
C ASP A 58 0.00 -11.65 -29.69
N GLU A 59 1.21 -11.54 -30.23
CA GLU A 59 2.06 -12.68 -30.59
C GLU A 59 2.52 -13.46 -29.35
N GLU A 60 2.92 -12.76 -28.29
CA GLU A 60 3.30 -13.39 -27.02
C GLU A 60 2.11 -14.05 -26.33
N LEU A 61 0.94 -13.40 -26.35
CA LEU A 61 -0.30 -13.96 -25.84
C LEU A 61 -0.72 -15.22 -26.61
N SER A 62 -0.59 -15.20 -27.94
CA SER A 62 -0.84 -16.35 -28.81
C SER A 62 0.12 -17.50 -28.54
N ALA A 63 1.41 -17.23 -28.31
CA ALA A 63 2.39 -18.24 -27.92
C ALA A 63 2.06 -18.90 -26.57
N MET A 64 1.39 -18.17 -25.67
CA MET A 64 0.87 -18.70 -24.40
C MET A 64 -0.49 -19.39 -24.55
N GLY A 65 -1.11 -19.35 -25.74
CA GLY A 65 -2.46 -19.88 -25.99
C GLY A 65 -3.57 -19.05 -25.34
N ILE A 66 -3.33 -17.77 -25.06
CA ILE A 66 -4.26 -16.86 -24.39
C ILE A 66 -4.74 -15.82 -25.42
N LYS A 67 -6.05 -15.61 -25.54
CA LYS A 67 -6.60 -14.47 -26.30
C LYS A 67 -6.69 -13.25 -25.41
N ARG A 68 -6.51 -12.05 -25.96
CA ARG A 68 -6.60 -10.77 -25.22
C ARG A 68 -7.92 -10.67 -24.44
N ASP A 69 -9.03 -11.07 -25.06
CA ASP A 69 -10.37 -11.05 -24.46
C ASP A 69 -10.57 -12.12 -23.36
N ASP A 70 -9.79 -13.21 -23.40
CA ASP A 70 -9.87 -14.31 -22.44
C ASP A 70 -8.92 -14.15 -21.25
N ILE A 71 -8.10 -13.10 -21.20
CA ILE A 71 -7.14 -12.85 -20.10
C ILE A 71 -7.86 -12.88 -18.74
N VAL A 72 -9.02 -12.23 -18.63
CA VAL A 72 -9.78 -12.19 -17.37
C VAL A 72 -10.32 -13.59 -17.03
N HIS A 73 -10.91 -14.30 -17.99
CA HIS A 73 -11.38 -15.67 -17.76
C HIS A 73 -10.24 -16.60 -17.34
N HIS A 74 -9.06 -16.46 -17.96
CA HIS A 74 -7.88 -17.25 -17.63
C HIS A 74 -7.36 -17.00 -16.21
N VAL A 75 -7.28 -15.74 -15.78
CA VAL A 75 -6.78 -15.35 -14.45
C VAL A 75 -7.77 -15.70 -13.34
N PHE A 76 -9.08 -15.70 -13.63
CA PHE A 76 -10.12 -15.98 -12.65
C PHE A 76 -10.73 -17.38 -12.74
N LYS A 77 -10.22 -18.26 -13.62
CA LYS A 77 -10.74 -19.63 -13.81
C LYS A 77 -10.84 -20.43 -12.51
N ASP A 78 -9.91 -20.20 -11.60
CA ASP A 78 -9.83 -20.86 -10.29
C ASP A 78 -10.93 -20.43 -9.29
N LEU A 79 -11.69 -19.36 -9.56
CA LEU A 79 -12.92 -19.04 -8.81
C LEU A 79 -14.17 -19.66 -9.43
N TYR A 80 -14.16 -19.93 -10.74
CA TYR A 80 -15.32 -20.45 -11.46
C TYR A 80 -15.45 -21.96 -11.40
N TYR A 81 -14.33 -22.67 -11.26
CA TYR A 81 -14.31 -24.13 -11.17
C TYR A 81 -14.03 -24.56 -9.72
N ILE A 82 -15.12 -24.85 -8.97
CA ILE A 82 -15.13 -25.54 -7.65
C ILE A 82 -15.50 -27.01 -7.88
#